data_AF-S9R0I1-F1
#
_entry.id   AF-S9R0I1-F1
#
_cell.length_a   1.000
_cell.length_b   1.000
_cell.length_c   1.000
_cell.angle_alpha   90.00
_cell.angle_beta   90.00
_cell.angle_gamma   90.00
#
_symmetry.space_group_name_H-M   'P 1'
#
loop_
_entity.id
_entity.type
_entity.pdbx_description
1 polymer ?
#
loop_
_entity_poly.entity_id
_entity_poly.type
_entity_poly.pdbx_seq_one_letter_code
_entity_poly.pdbx_strand_id
1 'polypeptide(L)'
;MMRRDFLSSAAVAVTPAAVLPHIEDEAATSDPHRQWFEEWRSLRRRWEHESLDEDGEETAHGEALWDAADALEGRIVSTPPRTIDGAAAQIEWMLADSTDTDFQVGHREALELAVSTLKGGVA
;
A
#
# COMPACT_ATOMS: atom_id res chain seq x y z
N MET A 1 38.41 -57.59 31.57
CA MET A 1 39.62 -57.13 30.86
C MET A 1 39.44 -57.40 29.37
N MET A 2 39.07 -56.37 28.59
CA MET A 2 39.50 -56.14 27.20
C MET A 2 38.79 -54.88 26.70
N ARG A 3 39.54 -53.79 26.69
CA ARG A 3 39.25 -52.59 25.92
C ARG A 3 39.42 -52.93 24.44
N ARG A 4 38.50 -52.46 23.60
CA ARG A 4 38.81 -52.18 22.19
C ARG A 4 38.18 -50.85 21.83
N ASP A 5 39.03 -49.84 21.92
CA ASP A 5 38.90 -48.53 21.32
C ASP A 5 38.75 -48.67 19.80
N PHE A 6 37.76 -47.98 19.22
CA PHE A 6 37.79 -47.64 17.81
C PHE A 6 37.36 -46.17 17.67
N LEU A 7 38.38 -45.33 17.54
CA LEU A 7 38.29 -43.97 17.05
C LEU A 7 37.89 -44.04 15.58
N SER A 8 36.76 -43.45 15.20
CA SER A 8 36.45 -43.19 13.80
C SER A 8 36.13 -41.72 13.64
N SER A 9 37.10 -41.03 13.05
CA SER A 9 37.09 -39.63 12.66
C SER A 9 35.94 -39.39 11.68
N ALA A 10 34.99 -38.52 12.04
CA ALA A 10 33.96 -38.04 11.12
C ALA A 10 34.38 -36.65 10.63
N ALA A 11 34.56 -36.58 9.31
CA ALA A 11 35.02 -35.44 8.56
C ALA A 11 34.20 -34.17 8.84
N VAL A 12 34.91 -33.05 9.01
CA VAL A 12 34.32 -31.71 8.92
C VAL A 12 33.91 -31.51 7.46
N ALA A 13 32.61 -31.62 7.19
CA ALA A 13 32.04 -31.24 5.90
C ALA A 13 32.08 -29.71 5.80
N VAL A 14 33.02 -29.19 5.02
CA VAL A 14 32.98 -27.80 4.57
C VAL A 14 31.84 -27.69 3.56
N THR A 15 30.71 -27.15 4.00
CA THR A 15 29.64 -26.75 3.09
C THR A 15 30.15 -25.57 2.25
N PRO A 16 30.11 -25.63 0.91
CA PRO A 16 30.29 -24.42 0.12
C PRO A 16 29.17 -23.46 0.49
N ALA A 17 29.53 -22.28 0.99
CA ALA A 17 28.61 -21.17 1.12
C ALA A 17 28.07 -20.88 -0.28
N ALA A 18 26.85 -21.34 -0.55
CA ALA A 18 26.11 -20.92 -1.72
C ALA A 18 25.92 -19.42 -1.61
N VAL A 19 26.66 -18.66 -2.42
CA VAL A 19 26.33 -17.27 -2.72
C VAL A 19 25.01 -17.34 -3.47
N LEU A 20 23.91 -17.29 -2.71
CA LEU A 20 22.61 -17.01 -3.29
C LEU A 20 22.74 -15.65 -3.97
N PRO A 21 22.35 -15.50 -5.25
CA PRO A 21 22.16 -14.18 -5.79
C PRO A 21 21.18 -13.46 -4.86
N HIS A 22 21.61 -12.31 -4.33
CA HIS A 22 20.71 -11.37 -3.72
C HIS A 22 19.76 -10.94 -4.85
N ILE A 23 18.64 -11.66 -4.99
CA ILE A 23 17.46 -11.14 -5.68
C ILE A 23 16.87 -10.15 -4.67
N GLU A 24 17.59 -9.07 -4.41
CA GLU A 24 17.00 -7.87 -3.84
C GLU A 24 16.12 -7.28 -4.94
N ASP A 25 14.87 -7.72 -4.93
CA ASP A 25 13.77 -6.79 -4.76
C ASP A 25 13.69 -5.66 -5.79
N GLU A 26 13.73 -5.98 -7.09
CA GLU A 26 13.31 -5.02 -8.14
C GLU A 26 11.82 -4.62 -7.96
N ALA A 27 11.06 -5.40 -7.19
CA ALA A 27 9.71 -5.08 -6.71
C ALA A 27 9.67 -4.04 -5.57
N ALA A 28 10.80 -3.71 -4.93
CA ALA A 28 10.89 -2.63 -3.93
C ALA A 28 10.92 -1.22 -4.54
N THR A 29 10.91 -1.10 -5.87
CA THR A 29 11.15 0.19 -6.54
C THR A 29 9.88 1.03 -6.72
N SER A 30 8.68 0.46 -6.56
CA SER A 30 7.41 1.17 -6.76
C SER A 30 6.50 0.97 -5.56
N ASP A 31 6.16 2.05 -4.87
CA ASP A 31 5.10 2.02 -3.86
C ASP A 31 3.76 1.62 -4.50
N PRO A 32 2.92 0.84 -3.81
CA PRO A 32 1.62 0.42 -4.34
C PRO A 32 0.55 1.52 -4.25
N HIS A 33 0.82 2.62 -3.54
CA HIS A 33 -0.16 3.67 -3.24
C HIS A 33 -0.81 4.28 -4.48
N ARG A 34 -0.07 4.47 -5.57
CA ARG A 34 -0.63 5.01 -6.83
C ARG A 34 -1.73 4.11 -7.37
N GLN A 35 -1.46 2.80 -7.45
CA GLN A 35 -2.42 1.81 -7.93
C GLN A 35 -3.61 1.70 -6.98
N TRP A 36 -3.38 1.65 -5.66
CA TRP A 36 -4.46 1.58 -4.67
C TRP A 36 -5.36 2.81 -4.72
N PHE A 37 -4.80 4.00 -4.89
CA PHE A 37 -5.59 5.22 -5.04
C PHE A 37 -6.48 5.18 -6.28
N GLU A 38 -5.96 4.73 -7.43
CA GLU A 38 -6.76 4.59 -8.65
C GLU A 38 -7.89 3.56 -8.50
N GLU A 39 -7.60 2.44 -7.85
CA GLU A 39 -8.57 1.38 -7.55
C GLU A 39 -9.65 1.87 -6.59
N TRP A 40 -9.26 2.50 -5.49
CA TRP A 40 -10.17 3.14 -4.54
C TRP A 40 -11.07 4.15 -5.24
N ARG A 41 -10.51 5.05 -6.06
CA ARG A 41 -11.28 6.07 -6.79
C ARG A 41 -12.26 5.43 -7.78
N SER A 42 -11.93 4.26 -8.33
CA SER A 42 -12.84 3.49 -9.18
C SER A 42 -14.01 2.92 -8.37
N LEU A 43 -13.72 2.31 -7.21
CA LEU A 43 -14.75 1.77 -6.31
C LEU A 43 -15.69 2.86 -5.80
N ARG A 44 -15.17 4.02 -5.38
CA ARG A 44 -15.99 5.16 -4.96
C ARG A 44 -16.96 5.63 -6.04
N ARG A 45 -16.49 5.83 -7.27
CA ARG A 45 -17.36 6.19 -8.39
C ARG A 45 -18.44 5.15 -8.67
N ARG A 46 -18.09 3.87 -8.58
CA ARG A 46 -19.05 2.78 -8.77
C ARG A 46 -20.06 2.78 -7.64
N TRP A 47 -19.63 2.94 -6.40
CA TRP A 47 -20.53 3.04 -5.25
C TRP A 47 -21.49 4.23 -5.42
N GLU A 48 -21.00 5.41 -5.82
CA GLU A 48 -21.84 6.59 -6.09
C GLU A 48 -22.92 6.34 -7.16
N HIS A 49 -22.70 5.43 -8.11
CA HIS A 49 -23.62 5.14 -9.21
C HIS A 49 -24.43 3.86 -9.05
N GLU A 50 -23.95 2.90 -8.26
CA GLU A 50 -24.45 1.52 -8.16
C GLU A 50 -24.89 1.16 -6.73
N SER A 51 -24.79 2.09 -5.76
CA SER A 51 -25.13 1.80 -4.35
C SER A 51 -26.62 1.73 -4.07
N LEU A 52 -27.43 2.47 -4.83
CA LEU A 52 -28.87 2.56 -4.62
C LEU A 52 -29.63 1.85 -5.74
N ASP A 53 -30.75 1.22 -5.39
CA ASP A 53 -31.69 0.69 -6.37
C ASP A 53 -32.66 1.75 -6.91
N GLU A 54 -33.69 1.32 -7.65
CA GLU A 54 -34.70 2.20 -8.25
C GLU A 54 -35.54 2.96 -7.21
N ASP A 55 -35.66 2.42 -5.98
CA ASP A 55 -36.40 3.02 -4.88
C ASP A 55 -35.50 3.90 -3.99
N GLY A 56 -34.20 3.95 -4.29
CA GLY A 56 -33.20 4.69 -3.52
C GLY A 56 -32.75 3.94 -2.26
N GLU A 57 -32.99 2.63 -2.17
CA GLU A 57 -32.53 1.79 -1.07
C GLU A 57 -31.11 1.26 -1.32
N GLU A 58 -30.33 1.13 -0.25
CA GLU A 58 -28.97 0.59 -0.35
C GLU A 58 -28.97 -0.88 -0.77
N THR A 59 -28.16 -1.20 -1.76
CA THR A 59 -28.04 -2.55 -2.31
C THR A 59 -26.88 -3.31 -1.67
N ALA A 60 -26.99 -4.64 -1.60
CA ALA A 60 -25.87 -5.50 -1.17
C ALA A 60 -24.62 -5.34 -2.07
N HIS A 61 -24.81 -4.92 -3.32
CA HIS A 61 -23.72 -4.61 -4.23
C HIS A 61 -23.04 -3.28 -3.87
N GLY A 62 -23.83 -2.28 -3.48
CA GLY A 62 -23.33 -1.04 -2.87
C GLY A 62 -22.49 -1.29 -1.63
N GLU A 63 -23.03 -2.07 -0.69
CA GLU A 63 -22.30 -2.47 0.54
C GLU A 63 -20.95 -3.15 0.20
N ALA A 64 -20.94 -4.08 -0.75
CA ALA A 64 -19.70 -4.74 -1.19
C ALA A 64 -18.68 -3.79 -1.83
N LEU A 65 -19.13 -2.76 -2.56
CA LEU A 65 -18.25 -1.73 -3.12
C LEU A 65 -17.66 -0.84 -2.01
N TRP A 66 -18.48 -0.51 -1.01
CA TRP A 66 -18.06 0.25 0.16
C TRP A 66 -16.99 -0.51 0.96
N ASP A 67 -17.25 -1.77 1.31
CA ASP A 67 -16.32 -2.62 2.05
C ASP A 67 -14.97 -2.78 1.32
N ALA A 68 -15.01 -2.90 -0.02
CA ALA A 68 -13.80 -2.96 -0.82
C ALA A 68 -13.02 -1.64 -0.82
N ALA A 69 -13.71 -0.50 -0.84
CA ALA A 69 -13.08 0.82 -0.72
C ALA A 69 -12.44 0.98 0.66
N ASP A 70 -13.18 0.70 1.74
CA ASP A 70 -12.71 0.78 3.13
C ASP A 70 -11.49 -0.12 3.37
N ALA A 71 -11.48 -1.34 2.82
CA ALA A 71 -10.31 -2.22 2.89
C ALA A 71 -9.07 -1.62 2.20
N LEU A 72 -9.24 -0.90 1.09
CA LEU A 72 -8.13 -0.20 0.44
C LEU A 72 -7.67 1.03 1.22
N GLU A 73 -8.60 1.79 1.81
CA GLU A 73 -8.28 2.91 2.71
C GLU A 73 -7.42 2.44 3.87
N GLY A 74 -7.82 1.35 4.52
CA GLY A 74 -7.04 0.71 5.58
C GLY A 74 -5.61 0.38 5.14
N ARG A 75 -5.43 -0.14 3.92
CA ARG A 75 -4.09 -0.43 3.35
C ARG A 75 -3.29 0.83 3.04
N ILE A 76 -3.91 1.85 2.45
CA ILE A 76 -3.27 3.14 2.14
C ILE A 76 -2.77 3.78 3.43
N VAL A 77 -3.58 3.79 4.49
CA VAL A 77 -3.23 4.37 5.80
C VAL A 77 -2.15 3.55 6.51
N SER A 78 -2.25 2.22 6.51
CA SER A 78 -1.35 1.36 7.29
C SER A 78 0.01 1.10 6.63
N THR A 79 0.21 1.52 5.38
CA THR A 79 1.43 1.25 4.62
C THR A 79 2.23 2.55 4.46
N PRO A 80 3.37 2.72 5.15
CA PRO A 80 4.21 3.89 4.96
C PRO A 80 4.77 3.95 3.53
N PRO A 81 4.64 5.07 2.81
CA PRO A 81 5.25 5.24 1.49
C PRO A 81 6.78 5.29 1.61
N ARG A 82 7.47 4.67 0.66
CA ARG A 82 8.94 4.64 0.55
C ARG A 82 9.46 5.54 -0.57
N THR A 83 8.58 6.08 -1.39
CA THR A 83 8.86 6.92 -2.56
C THR A 83 8.10 8.24 -2.48
N ILE A 84 8.60 9.25 -3.21
CA ILE A 84 7.91 10.54 -3.34
C ILE A 84 6.53 10.35 -4.00
N ASP A 85 6.46 9.50 -5.02
CA ASP A 85 5.20 9.22 -5.72
C ASP A 85 4.17 8.54 -4.83
N GLY A 86 4.60 7.64 -3.95
CA GLY A 86 3.73 7.00 -2.96
C GLY A 86 3.22 7.99 -1.92
N ALA A 87 4.09 8.86 -1.40
CA ALA A 87 3.69 9.92 -0.48
C ALA A 87 2.71 10.89 -1.12
N ALA A 88 2.95 11.29 -2.38
CA ALA A 88 2.03 12.12 -3.14
C ALA A 88 0.68 11.41 -3.35
N ALA A 89 0.68 10.12 -3.75
CA ALA A 89 -0.55 9.35 -3.94
C ALA A 89 -1.38 9.23 -2.65
N GLN A 90 -0.74 9.08 -1.49
CA GLN A 90 -1.43 9.02 -0.19
C GLN A 90 -2.10 10.36 0.16
N ILE A 91 -1.44 11.49 -0.09
CA ILE A 91 -2.05 12.81 0.13
C ILE A 91 -3.17 13.07 -0.87
N GLU A 92 -2.99 12.68 -2.14
CA GLU A 92 -4.03 12.81 -3.17
C GLU A 92 -5.28 11.99 -2.86
N TRP A 93 -5.12 10.79 -2.27
CA TRP A 93 -6.23 10.00 -1.76
C TRP A 93 -6.98 10.76 -0.66
N MET A 94 -6.27 11.27 0.36
CA MET A 94 -6.90 12.03 1.45
C MET A 94 -7.65 13.27 0.93
N LEU A 95 -7.07 14.00 -0.03
CA LEU A 95 -7.73 15.14 -0.68
C LEU A 95 -8.96 14.75 -1.51
N ALA A 96 -9.01 13.54 -2.05
CA ALA A 96 -10.14 13.05 -2.82
C ALA A 96 -11.28 12.51 -1.94
N ASP A 97 -10.95 11.93 -0.79
CA ASP A 97 -11.93 11.42 0.18
C ASP A 97 -12.52 12.52 1.08
N SER A 98 -11.81 13.65 1.21
CA SER A 98 -12.23 14.76 2.05
C SER A 98 -13.07 15.81 1.31
N THR A 99 -14.12 16.27 1.98
CA THR A 99 -14.93 17.44 1.64
C THR A 99 -14.34 18.73 2.26
N ASP A 100 -14.91 19.89 1.89
CA ASP A 100 -14.51 21.18 2.46
C ASP A 100 -14.76 21.27 3.97
N THR A 101 -15.69 20.47 4.51
CA THR A 101 -16.00 20.46 5.95
C THR A 101 -15.03 19.64 6.78
N ASP A 102 -14.20 18.80 6.15
CA ASP A 102 -13.25 17.94 6.86
C ASP A 102 -11.95 18.68 7.22
N PHE A 103 -11.71 19.84 6.60
CA PHE A 103 -10.52 20.65 6.81
C PHE A 103 -10.79 21.93 7.56
N GLN A 104 -9.84 22.33 8.41
CA GLN A 104 -9.76 23.71 8.87
C GLN A 104 -9.29 24.61 7.71
N VAL A 105 -9.66 25.89 7.75
CA VAL A 105 -9.25 26.89 6.75
C VAL A 105 -7.73 26.83 6.52
N GLY A 106 -7.31 26.67 5.26
CA GLY A 106 -5.90 26.60 4.87
C GLY A 106 -5.28 25.20 4.86
N HIS A 107 -5.90 24.18 5.47
CA HIS A 107 -5.32 22.84 5.52
C HIS A 107 -5.35 22.14 4.15
N ARG A 108 -6.47 22.26 3.42
CA ARG A 108 -6.60 21.68 2.08
C ARG A 108 -5.54 22.28 1.14
N GLU A 109 -5.42 23.61 1.13
CA GLU A 109 -4.47 24.33 0.29
C GLU A 109 -3.01 23.96 0.61
N ALA A 110 -2.70 23.76 1.89
CA ALA A 110 -1.37 23.31 2.31
C ALA A 110 -1.05 21.90 1.80
N LEU A 111 -2.03 20.98 1.80
CA LEU A 111 -1.86 19.62 1.28
C LEU A 111 -1.74 19.61 -0.25
N GLU A 112 -2.54 20.42 -0.95
CA GLU A 112 -2.44 20.59 -2.41
C GLU A 112 -1.06 21.15 -2.82
N LEU A 113 -0.55 22.15 -2.07
CA LEU A 113 0.80 22.68 -2.27
C LEU A 113 1.88 21.62 -2.00
N ALA A 114 1.69 20.78 -0.97
CA ALA A 114 2.62 19.70 -0.67
C ALA A 114 2.68 18.68 -1.82
N VAL A 115 1.53 18.26 -2.38
CA VAL A 115 1.47 17.38 -3.56
C VAL A 115 2.16 18.02 -4.76
N SER A 116 1.86 19.29 -5.06
CA SER A 116 2.48 20.03 -6.16
C SER A 116 4.01 20.05 -6.02
N THR A 117 4.51 20.36 -4.82
CA THR A 117 5.94 20.39 -4.51
C THR A 117 6.58 19.01 -4.67
N LEU A 118 5.95 17.96 -4.14
CA LEU A 118 6.44 16.58 -4.26
C LEU A 118 6.56 16.15 -5.72
N LYS A 119 5.65 16.59 -6.59
CA LYS A 119 5.64 16.28 -8.03
C LYS A 119 6.57 17.18 -8.87
N GLY A 120 7.38 18.01 -8.25
CA GLY A 120 8.33 18.90 -8.95
C GLY A 120 7.68 20.16 -9.54
N GLY A 121 6.47 20.54 -9.08
CA GLY A 121 5.89 21.84 -9.36
C GLY A 121 6.72 22.93 -8.68
N VAL A 122 7.19 23.90 -9.46
CA VAL A 122 7.79 25.12 -8.91
C VAL A 122 6.64 25.98 -8.36
N ALA A 123 6.62 26.16 -7.05
CA ALA A 123 5.65 27.00 -6.35
C ALA A 123 5.76 28.48 -6.75
#